data_AF-A0A163IC92-F1
#
_entry.id   AF-A0A163IC92-F1
#
_cell.length_a   1.000
_cell.length_b   1.000
_cell.length_c   1.000
_cell.angle_alpha   90.00
_cell.angle_beta   90.00
_cell.angle_gamma   90.00
#
_symmetry.space_group_name_H-M   'P 1'
#
loop_
_entity.id
_entity.type
_entity.pdbx_description
1 polymer ?
#
loop_
_entity_poly.entity_id
_entity_poly.type
_entity_poly.pdbx_seq_one_letter_code
_entity_poly.pdbx_strand_id
1 'polypeptide(L)'
;MTTSTVDRRHGASPWDVLRLHFAQRALLLRTPPMIMLVVFAFVVILAVIFWRVGVEPGSEQWVESSRSNGGIVWALPGFLVWLGVQTVALTFPLALSLGSTRRAFVLGTVLTHVALALYVTVMLLVLLVLELATDHWFFGLYLTDVAILGSGNPWKLALASFLGSLFALSVGGAFAAAWVRFGARGPSALAVVAVLALGIAVIALIPLAPVAQPWWAAVGAGIVIVLALLGQYALLRRASVR
;
A
#
# COMPACT_ATOMS: atom_id res chain seq x y z
N MET A 1 -37.88 24.39 33.61
CA MET A 1 -36.89 25.02 32.71
C MET A 1 -35.60 24.23 32.85
N THR A 2 -35.45 23.14 32.08
CA THR A 2 -34.27 22.26 32.15
C THR A 2 -33.19 22.82 31.23
N THR A 3 -32.11 23.32 31.82
CA THR A 3 -30.89 23.68 31.12
C THR A 3 -30.33 22.45 30.42
N SER A 4 -30.60 22.31 29.13
CA SER A 4 -29.85 21.38 28.30
C SER A 4 -28.41 21.84 28.28
N THR A 5 -27.54 21.09 28.95
CA THR A 5 -26.09 21.19 28.75
C THR A 5 -25.85 20.94 27.27
N VAL A 6 -25.60 22.00 26.51
CA VAL A 6 -25.09 21.91 25.15
C VAL A 6 -23.73 21.24 25.28
N ASP A 7 -23.71 19.92 25.09
CA ASP A 7 -22.49 19.15 25.04
C ASP A 7 -21.62 19.81 23.97
N ARG A 8 -20.45 20.31 24.38
CA ARG A 8 -19.55 21.01 23.46
C ARG A 8 -19.22 20.00 22.38
N ARG A 9 -19.74 20.21 21.17
CA ARG A 9 -19.42 19.38 20.01
C ARG A 9 -17.89 19.41 19.88
N HIS A 10 -17.24 18.34 20.30
CA HIS A 10 -15.81 18.17 20.13
C HIS A 10 -15.55 18.29 18.63
N GLY A 11 -14.67 19.21 18.22
CA GLY A 11 -14.28 19.30 16.82
C GLY A 11 -13.80 17.93 16.36
N ALA A 12 -14.19 17.52 15.14
CA ALA A 12 -13.96 16.14 14.71
C ALA A 12 -12.48 15.75 14.89
N SER A 13 -12.26 14.64 15.59
CA SER A 13 -10.94 14.13 15.88
C SER A 13 -10.41 13.33 14.69
N PRO A 14 -9.07 13.13 14.57
CA PRO A 14 -8.51 12.20 13.59
C PRO A 14 -9.10 10.79 13.67
N TRP A 15 -9.59 10.39 14.85
CA TRP A 15 -10.21 9.10 15.07
C TRP A 15 -11.60 8.98 14.43
N ASP A 16 -12.36 10.07 14.39
CA ASP A 16 -13.66 10.09 13.72
C ASP A 16 -13.50 9.94 12.21
N VAL A 17 -12.43 10.52 11.66
CA VAL A 17 -12.06 10.36 10.25
C VAL A 17 -11.61 8.93 9.96
N LEU A 18 -10.81 8.30 10.83
CA LEU A 18 -10.48 6.88 10.72
C LEU A 18 -11.75 6.03 10.67
N ARG A 19 -12.69 6.25 11.61
CA ARG A 19 -13.98 5.54 11.64
C ARG A 19 -14.78 5.73 10.35
N LEU A 20 -14.78 6.94 9.79
CA LEU A 20 -15.42 7.24 8.51
C LEU A 20 -14.83 6.39 7.37
N HIS A 21 -13.51 6.24 7.31
CA HIS A 21 -12.86 5.42 6.28
C HIS A 21 -13.28 3.95 6.44
N PHE A 22 -13.34 3.47 7.69
CA PHE A 22 -13.86 2.15 8.04
C PHE A 22 -15.39 2.05 8.05
N ALA A 23 -16.12 2.94 7.35
CA ALA A 23 -17.53 2.70 7.05
C ALA A 23 -17.69 1.55 6.05
N GLN A 24 -16.78 1.43 5.07
CA GLN A 24 -16.76 0.36 4.07
C GLN A 24 -15.79 -0.77 4.44
N ARG A 25 -15.92 -1.32 5.66
CA ARG A 25 -15.00 -2.36 6.19
C ARG A 25 -14.87 -3.57 5.28
N ALA A 26 -15.96 -3.98 4.63
CA ALA A 26 -15.97 -5.12 3.73
C ALA A 26 -14.99 -4.91 2.57
N LEU A 27 -15.00 -3.72 1.95
CA LEU A 27 -14.07 -3.38 0.87
C LEU A 27 -12.63 -3.33 1.37
N LEU A 28 -12.40 -2.71 2.53
CA LEU A 28 -11.05 -2.54 3.08
C LEU A 28 -10.42 -3.85 3.53
N LEU A 29 -11.19 -4.72 4.18
CA LEU A 29 -10.66 -5.91 4.85
C LEU A 29 -10.81 -7.17 4.02
N ARG A 30 -11.86 -7.32 3.21
CA ARG A 30 -12.06 -8.55 2.42
C ARG A 30 -11.30 -8.53 1.10
N THR A 31 -11.10 -7.36 0.49
CA THR A 31 -10.49 -7.29 -0.83
C THR A 31 -9.02 -7.73 -0.83
N PRO A 32 -8.14 -7.33 0.11
CA PRO A 32 -6.75 -7.80 0.08
C PRO A 32 -6.62 -9.34 0.20
N PRO A 33 -7.31 -10.04 1.12
CA PRO A 33 -7.33 -11.50 1.13
C PRO A 33 -7.90 -12.12 -0.15
N MET A 34 -8.94 -11.53 -0.75
CA MET A 34 -9.50 -12.02 -2.01
C MET A 34 -8.50 -11.89 -3.17
N ILE A 35 -7.74 -10.79 -3.23
CA ILE A 35 -6.66 -10.65 -4.22
C ILE A 35 -5.60 -11.73 -3.97
N MET A 36 -5.22 -11.99 -2.73
CA MET A 36 -4.26 -13.05 -2.38
C MET A 36 -4.77 -14.44 -2.74
N LEU A 37 -6.06 -14.71 -2.58
CA LEU A 37 -6.66 -15.98 -3.01
C LEU A 37 -6.56 -16.16 -4.53
N VAL A 38 -6.81 -15.10 -5.30
CA VAL A 38 -6.68 -15.14 -6.77
C VAL A 38 -5.22 -15.33 -7.19
N VAL A 39 -4.28 -14.65 -6.54
CA VAL A 39 -2.84 -14.84 -6.78
C VAL A 39 -2.42 -16.26 -6.44
N PHE A 40 -2.88 -16.80 -5.33
CA PHE A 40 -2.61 -18.19 -4.94
C PHE A 40 -3.11 -19.17 -6.00
N ALA A 41 -4.35 -19.02 -6.48
CA ALA A 41 -4.88 -19.85 -7.57
C ALA A 41 -4.03 -19.73 -8.85
N PHE A 42 -3.55 -18.52 -9.18
CA PHE A 42 -2.65 -18.32 -10.31
C PHE A 42 -1.29 -19.01 -10.13
N VAL A 43 -0.70 -18.94 -8.93
CA VAL A 43 0.55 -19.64 -8.61
C VAL A 43 0.37 -21.16 -8.70
N VAL A 44 -0.75 -21.70 -8.24
CA VAL A 44 -1.09 -23.13 -8.39
C VAL A 44 -1.14 -23.51 -9.87
N ILE A 45 -1.78 -22.70 -10.73
CA ILE A 45 -1.82 -22.96 -12.17
C ILE A 45 -0.41 -22.97 -12.77
N LEU A 46 0.44 -22.01 -12.42
CA LEU A 46 1.83 -21.96 -12.90
C LEU A 46 2.64 -23.19 -12.45
N ALA A 47 2.47 -23.60 -11.20
CA ALA A 47 3.13 -24.79 -10.67
C ALA A 47 2.70 -26.07 -11.40
N VAL A 48 1.40 -26.21 -11.70
CA VAL A 48 0.91 -27.31 -12.52
C VAL A 48 1.53 -27.28 -13.93
N ILE A 49 1.65 -26.10 -14.55
CA ILE A 49 2.31 -25.96 -15.86
C ILE A 49 3.76 -26.41 -15.79
N PHE A 50 4.53 -25.97 -14.79
CA PHE A 50 5.94 -26.38 -14.63
C PHE A 50 6.08 -27.88 -14.45
N TRP A 51 5.22 -28.47 -13.63
CA TRP A 51 5.17 -29.92 -13.45
C TRP A 51 4.87 -30.64 -14.77
N ARG A 52 3.94 -30.13 -15.57
CA ARG A 52 3.61 -30.69 -16.90
C ARG A 52 4.71 -30.56 -17.94
N VAL A 53 5.59 -29.57 -17.80
CA VAL A 53 6.75 -29.37 -18.68
C VAL A 53 7.97 -30.20 -18.23
N GLY A 54 7.84 -30.96 -17.12
CA GLY A 54 8.87 -31.87 -16.63
C GLY A 54 9.77 -31.27 -15.55
N VAL A 55 9.43 -30.10 -15.01
CA VAL A 55 10.13 -29.55 -13.84
C VAL A 55 9.57 -30.19 -12.58
N GLU A 56 10.37 -31.01 -11.92
CA GLU A 56 9.95 -31.75 -10.74
C GLU A 56 9.84 -30.83 -9.50
N PRO A 57 8.76 -30.92 -8.70
CA PRO A 57 8.65 -30.21 -7.44
C PRO A 57 9.83 -30.51 -6.51
N GLY A 58 10.42 -29.45 -5.94
CA GLY A 58 11.58 -29.56 -5.03
C GLY A 58 12.94 -29.67 -5.72
N SER A 59 13.01 -29.80 -7.06
CA SER A 59 14.26 -29.64 -7.80
C SER A 59 14.81 -28.21 -7.66
N GLU A 60 16.13 -28.02 -7.84
CA GLU A 60 16.75 -26.68 -7.78
C GLU A 60 16.10 -25.71 -8.76
N GLN A 61 15.83 -26.18 -9.98
CA GLN A 61 15.16 -25.40 -11.02
C GLN A 61 13.74 -24.97 -10.61
N TRP A 62 12.99 -25.84 -9.92
CA TRP A 62 11.67 -25.54 -9.41
C TRP A 62 11.71 -24.42 -8.36
N VAL A 63 12.64 -24.52 -7.40
CA VAL A 63 12.79 -23.55 -6.32
C VAL A 63 13.22 -22.19 -6.86
N GLU A 64 14.21 -22.16 -7.75
CA GLU A 64 14.67 -20.92 -8.38
C GLU A 64 13.55 -20.24 -9.17
N SER A 65 12.86 -21.00 -10.03
CA SER A 65 11.78 -20.48 -10.86
C SER A 65 10.62 -19.96 -9.99
N SER A 66 10.24 -20.71 -8.96
CA SER A 66 9.14 -20.34 -8.08
C SER A 66 9.47 -19.12 -7.21
N ARG A 67 10.71 -19.02 -6.70
CA ARG A 67 11.17 -17.85 -5.91
C ARG A 67 11.42 -16.60 -6.74
N SER A 68 11.53 -16.73 -8.06
CA SER A 68 11.60 -15.59 -8.99
C SER A 68 10.23 -14.95 -9.26
N ASN A 69 9.14 -15.54 -8.75
CA ASN A 69 7.77 -15.10 -8.98
C ASN A 69 7.46 -13.72 -8.37
N GLY A 70 7.41 -12.67 -9.21
CA GLY A 70 7.01 -11.33 -8.79
C GLY A 70 5.51 -11.13 -8.53
N GLY A 71 4.66 -12.14 -8.76
CA GLY A 71 3.20 -11.99 -8.80
C GLY A 71 2.59 -11.36 -7.54
N ILE A 72 3.06 -11.78 -6.36
CA ILE A 72 2.57 -11.24 -5.08
C ILE A 72 2.92 -9.76 -4.88
N VAL A 73 4.11 -9.33 -5.35
CA VAL A 73 4.56 -7.93 -5.23
C VAL A 73 3.73 -7.01 -6.09
N TRP A 74 3.28 -7.47 -7.26
CA TRP A 74 2.54 -6.63 -8.20
C TRP A 74 1.02 -6.67 -7.99
N ALA A 75 0.49 -7.66 -7.28
CA ALA A 75 -0.95 -7.84 -7.13
C ALA A 75 -1.64 -6.79 -6.23
N LEU A 76 -1.01 -6.40 -5.12
CA LEU A 76 -1.61 -5.49 -4.13
C LEU A 76 -1.44 -3.99 -4.44
N PRO A 77 -0.30 -3.50 -4.96
CA PRO A 77 -0.07 -2.07 -5.13
C PRO A 77 -1.13 -1.36 -5.95
N GLY A 78 -1.65 -1.96 -7.02
CA GLY A 78 -2.70 -1.35 -7.85
C GLY A 78 -3.97 -1.05 -7.04
N PHE A 79 -4.45 -2.02 -6.27
CA PHE A 79 -5.59 -1.85 -5.37
C PHE A 79 -5.29 -0.82 -4.27
N LEU A 80 -4.10 -0.87 -3.66
CA LEU A 80 -3.73 0.04 -2.57
C LEU A 80 -3.55 1.49 -3.03
N VAL A 81 -3.02 1.73 -4.23
CA VAL A 81 -2.96 3.07 -4.82
C VAL A 81 -4.37 3.59 -5.07
N TRP A 82 -5.23 2.80 -5.71
CA TRP A 82 -6.64 3.16 -5.90
C TRP A 82 -7.34 3.46 -4.58
N LEU A 83 -7.07 2.65 -3.55
CA LEU A 83 -7.63 2.85 -2.23
C LEU A 83 -7.14 4.16 -1.61
N GLY A 84 -5.85 4.44 -1.71
CA GLY A 84 -5.26 5.72 -1.32
C GLY A 84 -5.97 6.90 -1.98
N VAL A 85 -6.25 6.80 -3.28
CA VAL A 85 -7.01 7.82 -4.02
C VAL A 85 -8.41 7.99 -3.43
N GLN A 86 -9.16 6.90 -3.23
CA GLN A 86 -10.52 6.96 -2.71
C GLN A 86 -10.61 7.52 -1.29
N THR A 87 -9.65 7.16 -0.43
CA THR A 87 -9.58 7.66 0.96
C THR A 87 -9.38 9.17 1.06
N VAL A 88 -9.10 9.86 -0.05
CA VAL A 88 -9.00 11.32 -0.08
C VAL A 88 -10.06 11.91 -0.99
N ALA A 89 -10.16 11.47 -2.25
CA ALA A 89 -11.00 12.09 -3.25
C ALA A 89 -12.51 12.05 -2.91
N LEU A 90 -12.97 10.94 -2.32
CA LEU A 90 -14.39 10.74 -2.03
C LEU A 90 -14.78 11.17 -0.61
N THR A 91 -13.87 11.01 0.34
CA THR A 91 -14.17 11.25 1.76
C THR A 91 -13.86 12.67 2.22
N PHE A 92 -12.99 13.42 1.51
CA PHE A 92 -12.60 14.76 1.94
C PHE A 92 -13.78 15.75 1.97
N PRO A 93 -14.60 15.91 0.91
CA PRO A 93 -15.74 16.82 0.95
C PRO A 93 -16.76 16.42 2.02
N LEU A 94 -17.02 15.11 2.15
CA LEU A 94 -17.92 14.56 3.16
C LEU A 94 -17.42 14.82 4.58
N ALA A 95 -16.14 14.61 4.86
CA ALA A 95 -15.58 14.86 6.19
C ALA A 95 -15.71 16.34 6.57
N LEU A 96 -15.49 17.25 5.63
CA LEU A 96 -15.64 18.68 5.88
C LEU A 96 -17.11 19.09 6.08
N SER A 97 -18.06 18.51 5.34
CA SER A 97 -19.49 18.77 5.55
C SER A 97 -20.00 18.25 6.90
N LEU A 98 -19.39 17.17 7.41
CA LEU A 98 -19.62 16.64 8.76
C LEU A 98 -18.91 17.45 9.87
N GLY A 99 -18.26 18.57 9.54
CA GLY A 99 -17.63 19.48 10.51
C GLY A 99 -16.19 19.13 10.88
N SER A 100 -15.51 18.26 10.13
CA SER A 100 -14.08 18.01 10.33
C SER A 100 -13.21 19.19 9.91
N THR A 101 -12.06 19.33 10.54
CA THR A 101 -11.02 20.24 10.07
C THR A 101 -10.14 19.55 9.02
N ARG A 102 -9.50 20.34 8.15
CA ARG A 102 -8.54 19.83 7.16
C ARG A 102 -7.36 19.10 7.82
N ARG A 103 -6.90 19.59 8.98
CA ARG A 103 -5.81 18.96 9.75
C ARG A 103 -6.25 17.62 10.33
N ALA A 104 -7.42 17.56 10.96
CA ALA A 104 -7.96 16.32 11.51
C ALA A 104 -8.19 15.28 10.41
N PHE A 105 -8.68 15.71 9.24
CA PHE A 105 -8.83 14.85 8.08
C PHE A 105 -7.51 14.21 7.66
N VAL A 106 -6.48 15.02 7.39
CA VAL A 106 -5.19 14.50 6.92
C VAL A 106 -4.57 13.54 7.93
N LEU A 107 -4.59 13.88 9.22
CA LEU A 107 -4.08 12.99 10.27
C LEU A 107 -4.87 11.68 10.35
N GLY A 108 -6.21 11.73 10.24
CA GLY A 108 -7.05 10.54 10.23
C GLY A 108 -6.83 9.65 9.01
N THR A 109 -6.61 10.24 7.83
CA THR A 109 -6.25 9.50 6.61
C THR A 109 -4.87 8.84 6.75
N VAL A 110 -3.87 9.54 7.29
CA VAL A 110 -2.53 8.95 7.56
C VAL A 110 -2.65 7.77 8.52
N LEU A 111 -3.41 7.92 9.61
CA LEU A 111 -3.67 6.82 10.55
C LEU A 111 -4.36 5.64 9.86
N THR A 112 -5.31 5.91 8.94
CA THR A 112 -5.96 4.87 8.14
C THR A 112 -4.95 4.15 7.25
N HIS A 113 -4.07 4.87 6.57
CA HIS A 113 -3.05 4.27 5.71
C HIS A 113 -2.08 3.40 6.49
N VAL A 114 -1.63 3.86 7.67
CA VAL A 114 -0.77 3.07 8.57
C VAL A 114 -1.50 1.83 9.06
N ALA A 115 -2.75 1.93 9.49
CA ALA A 115 -3.54 0.79 9.95
C ALA A 115 -3.75 -0.26 8.84
N LEU A 116 -4.03 0.19 7.60
CA LEU A 116 -4.18 -0.70 6.45
C LEU A 116 -2.85 -1.33 6.03
N ALA A 117 -1.75 -0.59 6.06
CA ALA A 117 -0.42 -1.14 5.80
C ALA A 117 -0.04 -2.20 6.82
N LEU A 118 -0.28 -1.96 8.12
CA LEU A 118 -0.08 -2.95 9.18
C LEU A 118 -0.97 -4.19 8.96
N TYR A 119 -2.24 -3.99 8.62
CA TYR A 119 -3.15 -5.08 8.32
C TYR A 119 -2.63 -5.98 7.19
N VAL A 120 -2.23 -5.38 6.06
CA VAL A 120 -1.66 -6.12 4.92
C VAL A 120 -0.38 -6.84 5.31
N THR A 121 0.50 -6.20 6.08
CA THR A 121 1.73 -6.83 6.59
C THR A 121 1.43 -8.04 7.47
N VAL A 122 0.51 -7.90 8.44
CA VAL A 122 0.12 -9.02 9.31
C VAL A 122 -0.50 -10.16 8.50
N MET A 123 -1.37 -9.84 7.54
CA MET A 123 -1.97 -10.84 6.65
C MET A 123 -0.89 -11.61 5.86
N LEU A 124 0.10 -10.91 5.28
CA LEU A 124 1.18 -11.56 4.53
C LEU A 124 2.13 -12.36 5.43
N LEU A 125 2.38 -11.89 6.66
CA LEU A 125 3.14 -12.66 7.66
C LEU A 125 2.41 -13.95 8.05
N VAL A 126 1.09 -13.90 8.22
CA VAL A 126 0.28 -15.10 8.49
C VAL A 126 0.39 -16.09 7.32
N LEU A 127 0.28 -15.61 6.08
CA LEU A 127 0.47 -16.46 4.89
C LEU A 127 1.87 -17.07 4.83
N LEU A 128 2.92 -16.29 5.16
CA LEU A 128 4.29 -16.81 5.22
C LEU A 128 4.46 -17.88 6.29
N VAL A 129 3.92 -17.68 7.49
CA VAL A 129 3.98 -18.67 8.56
C VAL A 129 3.28 -19.97 8.14
N LEU A 130 2.11 -19.86 7.50
CA LEU A 130 1.39 -21.03 6.98
C LEU A 130 2.18 -21.73 5.87
N GLU A 131 2.79 -20.98 4.97
CA GLU A 131 3.63 -21.50 3.89
C GLU A 131 4.82 -22.28 4.44
N LEU A 132 5.56 -21.71 5.39
CA LEU A 132 6.69 -22.39 6.03
C LEU A 132 6.26 -23.61 6.87
N ALA A 133 5.13 -23.52 7.56
CA ALA A 133 4.60 -24.61 8.39
C ALA A 133 4.06 -25.79 7.56
N THR A 134 3.66 -25.55 6.31
CA THR A 134 3.15 -26.57 5.38
C THR A 134 4.21 -27.07 4.40
N ASP A 135 5.49 -26.75 4.66
CA ASP A 135 6.61 -27.05 3.78
C ASP A 135 6.36 -26.57 2.34
N HIS A 136 6.03 -25.27 2.24
CA HIS A 136 5.67 -24.58 1.02
C HIS A 136 4.38 -25.13 0.38
N TRP A 137 3.28 -25.09 1.14
CA TRP A 137 1.94 -25.51 0.70
C TRP A 137 1.87 -26.94 0.15
N PHE A 138 2.49 -27.90 0.83
CA PHE A 138 2.48 -29.34 0.56
C PHE A 138 3.13 -29.80 -0.76
N PHE A 139 3.26 -28.93 -1.76
CA PHE A 139 3.73 -29.25 -3.11
C PHE A 139 4.92 -28.38 -3.52
N GLY A 140 5.60 -27.71 -2.58
CA GLY A 140 6.69 -26.81 -2.91
C GLY A 140 6.22 -25.53 -3.61
N LEU A 141 5.02 -25.02 -3.34
CA LEU A 141 4.53 -23.77 -3.91
C LEU A 141 5.07 -22.58 -3.12
N TYR A 142 5.68 -21.64 -3.83
CA TYR A 142 6.23 -20.42 -3.23
C TYR A 142 5.30 -19.25 -3.53
N LEU A 143 4.55 -18.79 -2.52
CA LEU A 143 3.63 -17.66 -2.64
C LEU A 143 4.25 -16.39 -2.06
N THR A 144 4.68 -16.46 -0.80
CA THR A 144 5.25 -15.36 -0.02
C THR A 144 6.74 -15.53 0.22
N ASP A 145 7.25 -16.77 0.19
CA ASP A 145 8.70 -17.03 0.18
C ASP A 145 9.28 -16.78 -1.23
N VAL A 146 9.38 -15.50 -1.57
CA VAL A 146 9.91 -15.01 -2.86
C VAL A 146 11.15 -14.16 -2.60
N ALA A 147 12.12 -14.19 -3.53
CA ALA A 147 13.40 -13.49 -3.38
C ALA A 147 13.24 -12.00 -3.03
N ILE A 148 12.32 -11.31 -3.71
CA ILE A 148 12.05 -9.88 -3.52
C ILE A 148 11.43 -9.54 -2.15
N LEU A 149 10.73 -10.49 -1.52
CA LEU A 149 10.14 -10.33 -0.19
C LEU A 149 11.07 -10.80 0.94
N GLY A 150 12.28 -11.27 0.58
CA GLY A 150 13.32 -11.62 1.54
C GLY A 150 13.51 -13.11 1.79
N SER A 151 13.04 -13.96 0.87
CA SER A 151 13.29 -15.41 0.86
C SER A 151 12.96 -16.08 2.20
N GLY A 152 11.73 -15.89 2.67
CA GLY A 152 11.22 -16.54 3.88
C GLY A 152 11.59 -15.84 5.18
N ASN A 153 12.39 -14.77 5.12
CA ASN A 153 12.71 -13.97 6.31
C ASN A 153 11.51 -13.09 6.72
N PRO A 154 10.89 -13.31 7.89
CA PRO A 154 9.69 -12.58 8.30
C PRO A 154 9.94 -11.09 8.49
N TRP A 155 11.14 -10.69 8.93
CA TRP A 155 11.48 -9.28 9.14
C TRP A 155 11.58 -8.51 7.82
N LYS A 156 12.25 -9.10 6.83
CA LYS A 156 12.34 -8.52 5.49
C LYS A 156 10.96 -8.40 4.85
N LEU A 157 10.13 -9.45 4.95
CA LEU A 157 8.76 -9.42 4.45
C LEU A 157 7.93 -8.35 5.16
N ALA A 158 8.04 -8.24 6.49
CA ALA A 158 7.31 -7.25 7.27
C ALA A 158 7.66 -5.83 6.84
N LEU A 159 8.96 -5.52 6.74
CA LEU A 159 9.43 -4.20 6.33
C LEU A 159 9.02 -3.88 4.88
N ALA A 160 9.23 -4.81 3.95
CA ALA A 160 8.91 -4.63 2.54
C ALA A 160 7.39 -4.45 2.31
N SER A 161 6.56 -5.29 2.93
CA SER A 161 5.10 -5.20 2.81
C SER A 161 4.55 -3.94 3.47
N PHE A 162 5.08 -3.54 4.63
CA PHE A 162 4.63 -2.35 5.35
C PHE A 162 4.96 -1.08 4.55
N LEU A 163 6.23 -0.92 4.18
CA LEU A 163 6.68 0.24 3.40
C LEU A 163 6.04 0.25 2.02
N GLY A 164 5.93 -0.89 1.34
CA GLY A 164 5.29 -0.99 0.02
C GLY A 164 3.82 -0.62 0.06
N SER A 165 3.08 -1.10 1.06
CA SER A 165 1.65 -0.79 1.23
C SER A 165 1.44 0.68 1.59
N LEU A 166 2.22 1.19 2.55
CA LEU A 166 2.15 2.59 2.96
C LEU A 166 2.56 3.53 1.83
N PHE A 167 3.58 3.16 1.03
CA PHE A 167 3.97 3.86 -0.18
C PHE A 167 2.81 3.96 -1.17
N ALA A 168 2.19 2.82 -1.52
CA ALA A 168 1.07 2.79 -2.46
C ALA A 168 -0.10 3.67 -1.99
N LEU A 169 -0.50 3.54 -0.72
CA LEU A 169 -1.59 4.31 -0.12
C LEU A 169 -1.27 5.81 -0.08
N SER A 170 -0.06 6.19 0.34
CA SER A 170 0.37 7.59 0.47
C SER A 170 0.49 8.28 -0.88
N VAL A 171 1.07 7.60 -1.87
CA VAL A 171 1.16 8.10 -3.24
C VAL A 171 -0.24 8.30 -3.82
N GLY A 172 -1.12 7.30 -3.70
CA GLY A 172 -2.52 7.43 -4.12
C GLY A 172 -3.23 8.61 -3.45
N GLY A 173 -3.03 8.79 -2.14
CA GLY A 173 -3.57 9.91 -1.37
C GLY A 173 -3.06 11.28 -1.84
N ALA A 174 -1.77 11.40 -2.18
CA ALA A 174 -1.19 12.62 -2.71
C ALA A 174 -1.76 12.98 -4.10
N PHE A 175 -1.93 12.00 -4.98
CA PHE A 175 -2.57 12.18 -6.28
C PHE A 175 -4.03 12.62 -6.14
N ALA A 176 -4.78 12.00 -5.23
CA ALA A 176 -6.14 12.44 -4.93
C ALA A 176 -6.20 13.85 -4.33
N ALA A 177 -5.25 14.21 -3.45
CA ALA A 177 -5.18 15.57 -2.93
C ALA A 177 -4.93 16.60 -4.04
N ALA A 178 -4.11 16.24 -5.04
CA ALA A 178 -3.88 17.08 -6.21
C ALA A 178 -5.15 17.21 -7.06
N TRP A 179 -5.89 16.11 -7.24
CA TRP A 179 -7.20 16.12 -7.90
C TRP A 179 -8.21 17.02 -7.18
N VAL A 180 -8.36 16.86 -5.87
CA VAL A 180 -9.30 17.65 -5.06
C VAL A 180 -9.00 19.15 -5.19
N ARG A 181 -7.71 19.53 -5.29
CA ARG A 181 -7.32 20.93 -5.40
C ARG A 181 -7.42 21.52 -6.80
N PHE A 182 -6.98 20.77 -7.83
CA PHE A 182 -6.77 21.30 -9.18
C PHE A 182 -7.58 20.58 -10.26
N GLY A 183 -8.48 19.67 -9.88
CA GLY A 183 -9.18 18.76 -10.79
C GLY A 183 -8.18 17.90 -11.59
N ALA A 184 -8.52 17.60 -12.85
CA ALA A 184 -7.71 16.76 -13.72
C ALA A 184 -6.27 17.27 -13.94
N ARG A 185 -6.04 18.58 -13.87
CA ARG A 185 -4.69 19.15 -14.06
C ARG A 185 -3.75 18.78 -12.92
N GLY A 186 -4.27 18.54 -11.71
CA GLY A 186 -3.47 18.24 -10.53
C GLY A 186 -2.68 16.93 -10.66
N PRO A 187 -3.37 15.78 -10.85
CA PRO A 187 -2.73 14.50 -11.06
C PRO A 187 -1.80 14.49 -12.28
N SER A 188 -2.19 15.12 -13.39
CA SER A 188 -1.33 15.17 -14.58
C SER A 188 -0.03 15.93 -14.33
N ALA A 189 -0.09 17.10 -13.70
CA ALA A 189 1.11 17.87 -13.34
C ALA A 189 1.98 17.10 -12.33
N LEU A 190 1.35 16.48 -11.32
CA LEU A 190 2.08 15.68 -10.33
C LEU A 190 2.76 14.46 -10.97
N ALA A 191 2.09 13.79 -11.92
CA ALA A 191 2.66 12.68 -12.68
C ALA A 191 3.89 13.11 -13.48
N VAL A 192 3.80 14.24 -14.22
CA VAL A 192 4.93 14.77 -15.00
C VAL A 192 6.11 15.08 -14.07
N VAL A 193 5.88 15.78 -12.96
CA VAL A 193 6.93 16.09 -11.99
C VAL A 193 7.53 14.82 -11.38
N ALA A 194 6.69 13.83 -11.02
CA ALA A 194 7.16 12.57 -10.46
C ALA A 194 8.01 11.77 -11.46
N VAL A 195 7.61 11.70 -12.73
CA VAL A 195 8.37 11.01 -13.79
C VAL A 195 9.71 11.70 -14.03
N LEU A 196 9.73 13.03 -14.12
CA LEU A 196 10.98 13.78 -14.29
C LEU A 196 11.90 13.62 -13.09
N ALA A 197 11.37 13.72 -11.87
CA ALA A 197 12.14 13.52 -10.64
C ALA A 197 12.71 12.09 -10.56
N LEU A 198 11.92 11.08 -10.92
CA LEU A 198 12.37 9.69 -10.98
C LEU A 198 13.46 9.51 -12.03
N GLY A 199 13.31 10.08 -13.23
CA GLY A 199 14.33 10.02 -14.28
C GLY A 199 15.65 10.65 -13.85
N ILE A 200 15.60 11.83 -13.23
CA ILE A 200 16.79 12.50 -12.67
C ILE A 200 17.43 11.66 -11.56
N ALA A 201 16.62 11.11 -10.64
CA ALA A 201 17.11 10.27 -9.57
C ALA A 201 17.80 9.00 -10.10
N VAL A 202 17.20 8.33 -11.09
CA VAL A 202 17.80 7.16 -11.73
C VAL A 202 19.15 7.53 -12.35
N ILE A 203 19.21 8.59 -13.16
CA ILE A 203 20.46 9.05 -13.79
C ILE A 203 21.53 9.35 -12.73
N ALA A 204 21.17 10.03 -11.65
CA ALA A 204 22.08 10.38 -10.56
C ALA A 204 22.56 9.16 -9.77
N LEU A 205 21.77 8.08 -9.69
CA LEU A 205 22.08 6.87 -8.94
C LEU A 205 22.86 5.83 -9.76
N ILE A 206 22.91 5.92 -11.09
CA ILE A 206 23.67 4.98 -11.94
C ILE A 206 25.13 4.79 -11.47
N PRO A 207 25.90 5.85 -11.16
CA PRO A 207 27.29 5.70 -10.71
C PRO A 207 27.43 4.97 -9.36
N LEU A 208 26.37 4.97 -8.55
CA LEU A 208 26.33 4.36 -7.22
C LEU A 208 25.83 2.91 -7.25
N ALA A 209 25.39 2.40 -8.42
CA ALA A 209 24.88 1.05 -8.57
C ALA A 209 25.85 -0.06 -8.07
N PRO A 210 27.17 0.01 -8.30
CA PRO A 210 28.10 -1.04 -7.84
C PRO A 210 28.19 -1.19 -6.32
N VAL A 211 27.87 -0.13 -5.57
CA VAL A 211 27.93 -0.11 -4.10
C VAL A 211 26.53 -0.13 -3.46
N ALA A 212 25.49 -0.28 -4.29
CA ALA A 212 24.10 -0.22 -3.86
C ALA A 212 23.80 -1.29 -2.80
N GLN A 213 23.17 -0.85 -1.71
CA GLN A 213 22.78 -1.74 -0.63
C GLN A 213 21.27 -2.00 -0.68
N PRO A 214 20.79 -3.22 -0.31
CA PRO A 214 19.36 -3.55 -0.34
C PRO A 214 18.48 -2.59 0.48
N TRP A 215 19.01 -2.01 1.55
CA TRP A 215 18.27 -1.08 2.42
C TRP A 215 18.06 0.32 1.78
N TRP A 216 18.77 0.67 0.70
CA TRP A 216 18.58 1.94 0.00
C TRP A 216 17.16 2.06 -0.56
N ALA A 217 16.57 0.96 -1.02
CA ALA A 217 15.19 0.93 -1.50
C ALA A 217 14.20 1.29 -0.37
N ALA A 218 14.43 0.79 0.85
CA ALA A 218 13.59 1.12 2.00
C ALA A 218 13.70 2.61 2.38
N VAL A 219 14.91 3.18 2.32
CA VAL A 219 15.13 4.62 2.55
C VAL A 219 14.46 5.46 1.47
N GLY A 220 14.63 5.11 0.20
CA GLY A 220 13.96 5.78 -0.92
C GLY A 220 12.44 5.76 -0.79
N ALA A 221 11.87 4.59 -0.46
CA ALA A 221 10.44 4.46 -0.18
C ALA A 221 10.01 5.36 0.99
N GLY A 222 10.77 5.39 2.08
CA GLY A 222 10.52 6.26 3.23
C GLY A 222 10.50 7.75 2.85
N ILE A 223 11.46 8.22 2.05
CA ILE A 223 11.51 9.60 1.56
C ILE A 223 10.25 9.91 0.74
N VAL A 224 9.87 9.05 -0.20
CA VAL A 224 8.69 9.27 -1.04
C VAL A 224 7.39 9.25 -0.23
N ILE A 225 7.27 8.35 0.75
CA ILE A 225 6.13 8.32 1.69
C ILE A 225 6.02 9.67 2.40
N VAL A 226 7.10 10.16 3.00
CA VAL A 226 7.09 11.44 3.72
C VAL A 226 6.71 12.59 2.79
N LEU A 227 7.31 12.66 1.60
CA LEU A 227 6.98 13.68 0.61
C LEU A 227 5.52 13.60 0.15
N ALA A 228 4.98 12.40 -0.04
CA ALA A 228 3.58 12.19 -0.42
C ALA A 228 2.62 12.64 0.67
N LEU A 229 2.88 12.30 1.94
CA LEU A 229 2.06 12.72 3.07
C LEU A 229 2.12 14.24 3.30
N LEU A 230 3.31 14.84 3.19
CA LEU A 230 3.48 16.30 3.25
C LEU A 230 2.78 17.00 2.07
N GLY A 231 2.89 16.43 0.86
CA GLY A 231 2.21 16.89 -0.34
C GLY A 231 0.70 16.85 -0.18
N GLN A 232 0.16 15.74 0.30
CA GLN A 232 -1.26 15.58 0.64
C GLN A 232 -1.72 16.68 1.61
N TYR A 233 -1.00 16.92 2.71
CA TYR A 233 -1.31 18.00 3.63
C TYR A 233 -1.25 19.38 2.96
N ALA A 234 -0.17 19.66 2.22
CA ALA A 234 0.06 20.96 1.59
C ALA A 234 -0.95 21.30 0.49
N LEU A 235 -1.49 20.28 -0.19
CA LEU A 235 -2.53 20.41 -1.20
C LEU A 235 -3.89 20.61 -0.52
N LEU A 236 -4.28 19.73 0.41
CA LEU A 236 -5.59 19.80 1.05
C LEU A 236 -5.79 21.03 1.92
N ARG A 237 -4.73 21.55 2.56
CA ARG A 237 -4.83 22.78 3.39
C ARG A 237 -5.35 23.99 2.60
N ARG A 238 -5.15 24.04 1.28
CA ARG A 238 -5.57 25.13 0.38
C ARG A 238 -6.67 24.72 -0.60
N ALA A 239 -7.22 23.51 -0.48
CA ALA A 239 -8.27 23.05 -1.37
C ALA A 239 -9.60 23.76 -1.06
N SER A 240 -10.27 24.25 -2.10
CA SER A 240 -11.67 24.69 -2.03
C SER A 240 -12.57 23.45 -2.08
N VAL A 241 -13.58 23.42 -1.22
CA VAL A 241 -14.63 22.40 -1.29
C VAL A 241 -15.56 22.86 -2.40
N ARG A 242 -15.74 22.03 -3.42
CA ARG A 242 -16.71 22.23 -4.50
C ARG A 242 -17.84 21.24 -4.32
#